data_AF-A0A0F9IZY8-F1
#
_entry.id   AF-A0A0F9IZY8-F1
#
_cell.length_a   1.000
_cell.length_b   1.000
_cell.length_c   1.000
_cell.angle_alpha   90.00
_cell.angle_beta   90.00
_cell.angle_gamma   90.00
#
_symmetry.space_group_name_H-M   'P 1'
#
loop_
_entity.id
_entity.type
_entity.pdbx_description
1 polymer ?
#
loop_
_entity_poly.entity_id
_entity_poly.type
_entity_poly.pdbx_seq_one_letter_code
_entity_poly.pdbx_strand_id
1 'polypeptide(L)'
;MKSKKVHRVILRDPSLRRVRNNLRIIFKLAAKKELSRLVDLEGLYQDKKIKIGLTPSQKKRYKHLRRQWNNLYFPFEKSTLQCGSGAGCYSYQEAKKQGFDPQDRPTNLDLVWVPWLKRWFCIKCFVLNRLGEMTHEDFDDPVTRERIKEEFGI
;
A
#
# COMPACT_ATOMS: atom_id res chain seq x y z
N MET A 1 -1.03 -9.78 -12.69
CA MET A 1 -2.01 -9.72 -13.80
C MET A 1 -1.29 -9.33 -15.08
N LYS A 2 -1.52 -10.05 -16.19
CA LYS A 2 -0.93 -9.75 -17.52
C LYS A 2 -1.75 -8.73 -18.34
N SER A 3 -2.96 -8.41 -17.90
CA SER A 3 -3.85 -7.45 -18.57
C SER A 3 -3.29 -6.04 -18.50
N LYS A 4 -3.14 -5.38 -19.66
CA LYS A 4 -2.83 -3.94 -19.76
C LYS A 4 -4.02 -3.02 -19.47
N LYS A 5 -5.23 -3.57 -19.38
CA LYS A 5 -6.47 -2.81 -19.13
C LYS A 5 -6.68 -2.50 -17.65
N VAL A 6 -7.14 -1.28 -17.36
CA VAL A 6 -7.61 -0.85 -16.04
C VAL A 6 -8.82 -1.69 -15.61
N HIS A 7 -8.84 -2.16 -14.36
CA HIS A 7 -9.97 -2.93 -13.81
C HIS A 7 -10.61 -2.18 -12.65
N ARG A 8 -11.94 -2.01 -12.70
CA ARG A 8 -12.72 -1.36 -11.63
C ARG A 8 -13.52 -2.42 -10.88
N VAL A 9 -13.34 -2.49 -9.56
CA VAL A 9 -14.14 -3.37 -8.70
C VAL A 9 -15.17 -2.52 -7.96
N ILE A 10 -16.35 -2.38 -8.57
CA ILE A 10 -17.46 -1.58 -8.03
C ILE A 10 -18.50 -2.55 -7.46
N LEU A 11 -18.62 -2.58 -6.13
CA LEU A 11 -19.73 -3.29 -5.50
C LEU A 11 -20.95 -2.37 -5.57
N ARG A 12 -22.06 -2.82 -6.16
CA ARG A 12 -23.31 -2.02 -6.21
C ARG A 12 -24.17 -2.22 -4.96
N ASP A 13 -24.14 -3.43 -4.42
CA ASP A 13 -24.91 -3.81 -3.23
C ASP A 13 -24.34 -3.14 -1.95
N PRO A 14 -25.14 -2.38 -1.19
CA PRO A 14 -24.73 -1.75 0.06
C PRO A 14 -24.29 -2.73 1.16
N SER A 15 -24.93 -3.91 1.23
CA SER A 15 -24.58 -4.96 2.20
C SER A 15 -23.20 -5.54 1.89
N LEU A 16 -22.90 -5.83 0.61
CA LEU A 16 -21.59 -6.32 0.19
C LEU A 16 -20.50 -5.26 0.39
N ARG A 17 -20.81 -3.97 0.17
CA ARG A 17 -19.88 -2.87 0.50
C ARG A 17 -19.54 -2.87 1.99
N ARG A 18 -20.53 -3.05 2.86
CA ARG A 18 -20.33 -3.11 4.31
C ARG A 18 -19.44 -4.29 4.70
N VAL A 19 -19.76 -5.49 4.20
CA VAL A 19 -18.95 -6.70 4.45
C VAL A 19 -17.51 -6.51 3.98
N ARG A 20 -17.30 -6.04 2.75
CA ARG A 20 -15.97 -5.73 2.21
C ARG A 20 -15.23 -4.75 3.10
N ASN A 21 -15.87 -3.67 3.52
CA ASN A 21 -15.23 -2.65 4.33
C ASN A 21 -14.81 -3.21 5.69
N ASN A 22 -15.67 -3.98 6.36
CA ASN A 22 -15.34 -4.61 7.64
C ASN A 22 -14.16 -5.58 7.50
N LEU A 23 -14.17 -6.45 6.48
CA LEU A 23 -13.06 -7.37 6.22
C LEU A 23 -11.77 -6.62 5.92
N ARG A 24 -11.83 -5.55 5.10
CA ARG A 24 -10.66 -4.71 4.81
C ARG A 24 -10.06 -4.10 6.06
N ILE A 25 -10.89 -3.57 6.97
CA ILE A 25 -10.43 -3.01 8.25
C ILE A 25 -9.69 -4.08 9.05
N ILE A 26 -10.33 -5.24 9.25
CA ILE A 26 -9.76 -6.33 10.05
C ILE A 26 -8.39 -6.75 9.49
N PHE A 27 -8.31 -7.03 8.18
CA PHE A 27 -7.05 -7.42 7.55
C PHE A 27 -5.99 -6.32 7.56
N LYS A 28 -6.39 -5.06 7.37
CA LYS A 28 -5.47 -3.91 7.42
C LYS A 28 -4.88 -3.73 8.81
N LEU A 29 -5.71 -3.79 9.84
CA LEU A 29 -5.27 -3.69 11.24
C LEU A 29 -4.35 -4.86 11.61
N ALA A 30 -4.73 -6.09 11.24
CA ALA A 30 -3.90 -7.28 11.48
C ALA A 30 -2.54 -7.17 10.77
N ALA A 31 -2.51 -6.80 9.49
CA ALA A 31 -1.28 -6.65 8.72
C ALA A 31 -0.38 -5.55 9.30
N LYS A 32 -0.95 -4.37 9.63
CA LYS A 32 -0.19 -3.27 10.25
C LYS A 32 0.38 -3.65 11.61
N LYS A 33 -0.41 -4.32 12.45
CA LYS A 33 0.04 -4.80 13.76
C LYS A 33 1.24 -5.76 13.61
N GLU A 34 1.15 -6.69 12.68
CA GLU A 34 2.23 -7.66 12.44
C GLU A 34 3.46 -6.99 11.81
N LEU A 35 3.29 -6.06 10.87
CA LEU A 35 4.39 -5.27 10.32
C LEU A 35 5.10 -4.46 11.41
N SER A 36 4.36 -3.83 12.32
CA SER A 36 4.93 -3.10 13.47
C SER A 36 5.74 -4.05 14.35
N ARG A 37 5.15 -5.19 14.73
CA ARG A 37 5.83 -6.21 15.54
C ARG A 37 7.14 -6.67 14.91
N LEU A 38 7.16 -6.87 13.60
CA LEU A 38 8.37 -7.27 12.86
C LEU A 38 9.42 -6.15 12.85
N VAL A 39 9.03 -4.89 12.68
CA VAL A 39 9.92 -3.73 12.75
C VAL A 39 10.51 -3.58 14.15
N ASP A 40 9.70 -3.70 15.19
CA ASP A 40 10.15 -3.60 16.59
C ASP A 40 11.19 -4.68 16.91
N LEU A 41 10.92 -5.93 16.48
CA LEU A 41 11.86 -7.03 16.62
C LEU A 41 13.15 -6.80 15.82
N GLU A 42 13.05 -6.26 14.61
CA GLU A 42 14.21 -5.90 13.79
C GLU A 42 15.07 -4.81 14.45
N GLY A 43 14.42 -3.81 15.06
CA GLY A 43 15.05 -2.70 15.78
C GLY A 43 15.99 -3.18 16.90
N LEU A 44 15.58 -4.22 17.65
CA LEU A 44 16.43 -4.83 18.69
C LEU A 44 17.77 -5.36 18.15
N TYR A 45 17.82 -5.80 16.89
CA TYR A 45 19.06 -6.24 16.25
C TYR A 45 19.82 -5.07 15.62
N GLN A 46 19.11 -4.06 15.12
CA GLN A 46 19.75 -2.86 14.56
C GLN A 46 20.56 -2.12 15.64
N ASP A 47 19.99 -1.95 16.83
CA ASP A 47 20.67 -1.31 17.96
C ASP A 47 21.91 -2.10 18.39
N LYS A 48 21.80 -3.43 18.47
CA LYS A 48 22.93 -4.31 18.79
C LYS A 48 24.01 -4.26 17.71
N LYS A 49 23.61 -4.24 16.44
CA LYS A 49 24.52 -4.13 15.30
C LYS A 49 25.37 -2.87 15.39
N ILE A 50 24.76 -1.74 15.76
CA ILE A 50 25.42 -0.44 15.89
C ILE A 50 26.39 -0.43 17.09
N LYS A 51 25.98 -1.00 18.24
CA LYS A 51 26.75 -0.90 19.49
C LYS A 51 27.91 -1.90 19.60
N ILE A 52 27.69 -3.16 19.20
CA ILE A 52 28.59 -4.28 19.57
C ILE A 52 28.81 -5.25 18.39
N GLY A 53 28.07 -5.08 17.29
CA GLY A 53 28.04 -6.03 16.19
C GLY A 53 27.11 -7.23 16.46
N LEU A 54 26.76 -7.96 15.40
CA LEU A 54 25.86 -9.11 15.48
C LEU A 54 26.63 -10.43 15.39
N THR A 55 26.29 -11.38 16.26
CA THR A 55 26.74 -12.77 16.14
C THR A 55 26.18 -13.43 14.85
N PRO A 56 26.77 -14.53 14.37
CA PRO A 56 26.24 -15.24 13.19
C PRO A 56 24.76 -15.65 13.32
N SER A 57 24.34 -16.13 14.51
CA SER A 57 22.95 -16.51 14.77
C SER A 57 22.00 -15.30 14.74
N GLN A 58 22.42 -14.17 15.30
CA GLN A 58 21.67 -12.92 15.25
C GLN A 58 21.55 -12.37 13.82
N LYS A 59 22.63 -12.40 13.02
CA LYS A 59 22.59 -12.03 11.59
C LYS A 59 21.57 -12.88 10.83
N LYS A 60 21.53 -14.20 11.10
CA LYS A 60 20.55 -15.11 10.50
C LYS A 60 19.12 -14.74 10.89
N ARG A 61 18.88 -14.44 12.17
CA ARG A 61 17.56 -14.02 12.66
C ARG A 61 17.11 -12.67 12.09
N TYR A 62 18.02 -11.69 12.04
CA TYR A 62 17.78 -10.38 11.43
C TYR A 62 17.35 -10.51 9.96
N LYS A 63 18.09 -11.27 9.16
CA LYS A 63 17.72 -11.54 7.75
C LYS A 63 16.37 -12.24 7.63
N HIS A 64 16.06 -13.16 8.54
CA HIS A 64 14.78 -13.86 8.56
C HIS A 64 13.60 -12.91 8.85
N LEU A 65 13.73 -12.03 9.86
CA LEU A 65 12.70 -11.04 10.20
C LEU A 65 12.44 -10.10 9.03
N ARG A 66 13.50 -9.58 8.40
CA ARG A 66 13.37 -8.71 7.22
C ARG A 66 12.68 -9.43 6.05
N ARG A 67 12.96 -10.73 5.86
CA ARG A 67 12.26 -11.55 4.84
C ARG A 67 10.78 -11.71 5.19
N GLN A 68 10.43 -11.96 6.45
CA GLN A 68 9.03 -12.02 6.88
C GLN A 68 8.32 -10.68 6.67
N TRP A 69 8.98 -9.57 7.00
CA TRP A 69 8.44 -8.24 6.77
C TRP A 69 8.17 -8.00 5.29
N ASN A 70 9.14 -8.27 4.42
CA ASN A 70 8.98 -8.12 2.97
C ASN A 70 7.85 -9.02 2.42
N ASN A 71 7.77 -10.26 2.91
CA ASN A 71 6.74 -11.22 2.51
C ASN A 71 5.32 -10.77 2.91
N LEU A 72 5.17 -9.96 3.96
CA LEU A 72 3.90 -9.38 4.36
C LEU A 72 3.64 -8.04 3.67
N TYR A 73 4.64 -7.16 3.67
CA TYR A 73 4.53 -5.78 3.19
C TYR A 73 4.22 -5.72 1.69
N PHE A 74 4.97 -6.43 0.84
CA PHE A 74 4.78 -6.32 -0.61
C PHE A 74 3.40 -6.82 -1.08
N PRO A 75 2.89 -7.97 -0.60
CA PRO A 75 1.52 -8.38 -0.92
C PRO A 75 0.48 -7.42 -0.35
N PHE A 76 0.67 -6.96 0.89
CA PHE A 76 -0.23 -5.98 1.50
C PHE A 76 -0.29 -4.69 0.69
N GLU A 77 0.87 -4.18 0.25
CA GLU A 77 0.97 -2.94 -0.52
C GLU A 77 0.25 -3.02 -1.87
N LYS A 78 0.33 -4.20 -2.50
CA LYS A 78 -0.29 -4.52 -3.79
C LYS A 78 -1.71 -5.08 -3.67
N SER A 79 -2.25 -5.18 -2.47
CA SER A 79 -3.58 -5.74 -2.23
C SER A 79 -4.67 -4.69 -2.39
N THR A 80 -5.92 -5.15 -2.40
CA THR A 80 -7.09 -4.28 -2.33
C THR A 80 -7.35 -3.70 -0.92
N LEU A 81 -6.40 -3.83 0.02
CA LEU A 81 -6.55 -3.35 1.40
C LEU A 81 -6.09 -1.90 1.57
N GLN A 82 -5.32 -1.36 0.62
CA GLN A 82 -4.88 0.03 0.64
C GLN A 82 -4.86 0.67 -0.75
N CYS A 83 -4.89 2.00 -0.76
CA CYS A 83 -4.62 2.78 -1.96
C CYS A 83 -3.10 2.81 -2.21
N GLY A 84 -2.69 2.69 -3.47
CA GLY A 84 -1.32 2.70 -3.94
C GLY A 84 -0.62 4.04 -3.79
N SER A 85 -1.36 5.12 -3.55
CA SER A 85 -0.83 6.42 -3.14
C SER A 85 -0.41 6.46 -1.66
N GLY A 86 -0.71 5.42 -0.87
CA GLY A 86 -0.32 5.35 0.55
C GLY A 86 -0.78 6.57 1.35
N ALA A 87 0.15 7.25 2.02
CA ALA A 87 -0.09 8.48 2.78
C ALA A 87 -0.48 9.69 1.89
N GLY A 88 -0.13 9.66 0.60
CA GLY A 88 -0.56 10.65 -0.41
C GLY A 88 -1.99 10.45 -0.90
N CYS A 89 -2.70 9.43 -0.42
CA CYS A 89 -4.09 9.19 -0.82
C CYS A 89 -4.98 10.38 -0.44
N TYR A 90 -5.72 10.95 -1.41
CA TYR A 90 -6.62 12.08 -1.18
C TYR A 90 -7.67 11.80 -0.09
N SER A 91 -8.22 10.59 -0.04
CA SER A 91 -9.17 10.21 1.03
C SER A 91 -8.51 10.14 2.40
N TYR A 92 -7.23 9.75 2.44
CA TYR A 92 -6.44 9.75 3.68
C TYR A 92 -6.18 11.19 4.15
N GLN A 93 -5.77 12.07 3.22
CA GLN A 93 -5.51 13.48 3.52
C GLN A 93 -6.77 14.22 3.98
N GLU A 94 -7.91 13.97 3.33
CA GLU A 94 -9.19 14.57 3.69
C GLU A 94 -9.66 14.13 5.09
N ALA A 95 -9.54 12.85 5.42
CA ALA A 95 -9.84 12.36 6.77
C ALA A 95 -8.99 13.08 7.83
N LYS A 96 -7.69 13.24 7.57
CA LYS A 96 -6.78 13.96 8.46
C LYS A 96 -7.16 15.43 8.62
N LYS A 97 -7.52 16.11 7.51
CA LYS A 97 -7.98 17.52 7.54
C LYS A 97 -9.26 17.71 8.36
N GLN A 98 -10.11 16.69 8.40
CA GLN A 98 -11.34 16.70 9.19
C GLN A 98 -11.13 16.24 10.65
N GLY A 99 -9.88 16.05 11.09
CA GLY A 99 -9.57 15.64 12.47
C GLY A 99 -9.81 14.16 12.77
N PHE A 100 -10.05 13.33 11.74
CA PHE A 100 -10.20 11.89 11.93
C PHE A 100 -8.85 11.19 11.85
N ASP A 101 -8.68 10.10 12.63
CA ASP A 101 -7.59 9.16 12.37
C ASP A 101 -7.86 8.43 11.04
N PRO A 102 -7.00 8.60 10.01
CA PRO A 102 -7.17 7.90 8.74
C PRO A 102 -6.93 6.39 8.83
N GLN A 103 -6.39 5.90 9.96
CA GLN A 103 -6.35 4.47 10.26
C GLN A 103 -7.74 3.92 10.57
N ASP A 104 -8.58 4.74 11.22
CA ASP A 104 -9.96 4.40 11.61
C ASP A 104 -10.98 4.63 10.49
N ARG A 105 -10.59 5.37 9.45
CA ARG A 105 -11.35 5.46 8.19
C ARG A 105 -10.76 4.54 7.12
N PRO A 106 -11.31 3.33 6.90
CA PRO A 106 -11.01 2.60 5.67
C PRO A 106 -11.38 3.48 4.48
N THR A 107 -10.62 3.40 3.40
CA THR A 107 -11.12 3.86 2.10
C THR A 107 -12.32 2.96 1.75
N ASN A 108 -13.51 3.39 2.20
CA ASN A 108 -14.81 2.82 1.86
C ASN A 108 -15.07 2.86 0.35
N LEU A 109 -14.27 3.65 -0.34
CA LEU A 109 -14.20 3.77 -1.78
C LEU A 109 -13.85 2.45 -2.48
N ASP A 110 -14.47 2.29 -3.64
CA ASP A 110 -14.09 1.28 -4.61
C ASP A 110 -12.65 1.50 -5.07
N LEU A 111 -11.98 0.39 -5.42
CA LEU A 111 -10.61 0.42 -5.89
C LEU A 111 -10.55 0.11 -7.38
N VAL A 112 -9.56 0.70 -8.02
CA VAL A 112 -9.25 0.59 -9.44
C VAL A 112 -7.83 0.05 -9.57
N TRP A 113 -7.68 -1.10 -10.22
CA TRP A 113 -6.37 -1.65 -10.56
C TRP A 113 -5.82 -0.93 -11.78
N VAL A 114 -4.61 -0.39 -11.63
CA VAL A 114 -3.89 0.31 -12.69
C VAL A 114 -2.67 -0.55 -13.08
N PRO A 115 -2.72 -1.28 -14.21
CA PRO A 115 -1.74 -2.33 -14.50
C PRO A 115 -0.29 -1.87 -14.69
N TRP A 116 -0.09 -0.72 -15.33
CA TRP A 116 1.24 -0.17 -15.59
C TRP A 116 1.90 0.33 -14.31
N LEU A 117 1.11 0.78 -13.33
CA LEU A 117 1.57 1.09 -11.96
C LEU A 117 1.65 -0.14 -11.05
N LYS A 118 1.07 -1.28 -11.46
CA LYS A 118 0.97 -2.51 -10.68
C LYS A 118 0.42 -2.28 -9.26
N ARG A 119 -0.52 -1.35 -9.12
CA ARG A 119 -1.11 -0.92 -7.83
C ARG A 119 -2.62 -0.70 -7.94
N TRP A 120 -3.30 -0.80 -6.80
CA TRP A 120 -4.71 -0.45 -6.64
C TRP A 120 -4.85 0.98 -6.16
N PHE A 121 -5.69 1.79 -6.79
CA PHE A 121 -5.99 3.16 -6.36
C PHE A 121 -7.44 3.26 -5.90
N CYS A 122 -7.72 4.03 -4.85
CA CYS A 122 -9.12 4.36 -4.57
C CYS A 122 -9.69 5.21 -5.71
N ILE A 123 -11.00 5.09 -5.94
CA ILE A 123 -11.65 5.80 -7.06
C ILE A 123 -11.36 7.31 -7.04
N LYS A 124 -11.23 7.91 -5.86
CA LYS A 124 -10.87 9.32 -5.69
C LYS A 124 -9.46 9.62 -6.19
N CYS A 125 -8.46 8.80 -5.81
CA CYS A 125 -7.10 8.96 -6.33
C CYS A 125 -7.00 8.64 -7.82
N PHE A 126 -7.78 7.67 -8.31
CA PHE A 126 -7.84 7.34 -9.72
C PHE A 126 -8.34 8.52 -10.56
N VAL A 127 -9.41 9.19 -10.11
CA VAL A 127 -10.00 10.36 -10.79
C VAL A 127 -9.11 11.59 -10.65
N LEU A 128 -8.68 11.94 -9.44
CA LEU A 128 -7.94 13.19 -9.21
C LEU A 128 -6.57 13.23 -9.86
N ASN A 129 -5.89 12.08 -9.94
CA ASN A 129 -4.62 11.98 -10.66
C ASN A 129 -4.79 11.68 -12.16
N ARG A 130 -6.03 11.73 -12.69
CA ARG A 130 -6.34 11.49 -14.10
C ARG A 130 -5.79 10.16 -14.63
N LEU A 131 -5.70 9.13 -13.78
CA LEU A 131 -5.11 7.82 -14.14
C LEU A 131 -5.92 7.08 -15.22
N GLY A 132 -7.15 7.51 -15.50
CA GLY A 132 -7.97 6.97 -16.59
C GLY A 132 -7.67 7.57 -17.96
N GLU A 133 -7.01 8.72 -18.00
CA GLU A 133 -6.56 9.39 -19.23
C GLU A 133 -5.18 8.89 -19.67
N MET A 134 -4.45 8.24 -18.76
CA MET A 134 -3.14 7.67 -19.02
C MET A 134 -3.25 6.33 -19.73
N THR A 135 -2.39 6.13 -20.71
CA THR A 135 -2.20 4.90 -21.48
C THR A 135 -0.93 4.18 -21.06
N HIS A 136 -0.72 2.97 -21.59
CA HIS A 136 0.56 2.27 -21.41
C HIS A 136 1.71 3.01 -22.09
N GLU A 137 1.44 3.68 -23.23
CA GLU A 137 2.43 4.39 -24.03
C GLU A 137 2.98 5.62 -23.30
N ASP A 138 2.13 6.30 -22.51
CA ASP A 138 2.56 7.39 -21.63
C ASP A 138 3.60 6.94 -20.58
N PHE A 139 3.72 5.64 -20.30
CA PHE A 139 4.73 5.09 -19.37
C PHE A 139 5.99 4.57 -20.06
N ASP A 140 5.93 4.37 -21.37
CA ASP A 140 7.09 4.03 -22.18
C ASP A 140 7.89 5.30 -22.53
N ASP A 141 7.27 6.49 -22.43
CA ASP A 141 7.95 7.79 -22.44
C ASP A 141 8.82 8.01 -21.17
N PRO A 142 10.15 8.20 -21.31
CA PRO A 142 11.06 8.37 -20.18
C PRO A 142 10.70 9.55 -19.27
N VAL A 143 10.23 10.66 -19.85
CA VAL A 143 9.95 11.91 -19.12
C VAL A 143 8.71 11.74 -18.24
N THR A 144 7.63 11.22 -18.83
CA THR A 144 6.40 10.94 -18.10
C THR A 144 6.62 9.86 -17.03
N ARG A 145 7.48 8.87 -17.31
CA ARG A 145 7.87 7.85 -16.33
C ARG A 145 8.59 8.43 -15.11
N GLU A 146 9.54 9.36 -15.29
CA GLU A 146 10.22 10.01 -14.15
C GLU A 146 9.25 10.84 -13.30
N ARG A 147 8.40 11.66 -13.94
CA ARG A 147 7.39 12.46 -13.22
C ARG A 147 6.50 11.59 -12.33
N ILE A 148 6.08 10.44 -12.84
CA ILE A 148 5.21 9.51 -12.09
C ILE A 148 5.97 8.80 -10.99
N LYS A 149 7.25 8.46 -11.19
CA LYS A 149 8.07 7.91 -10.11
C LYS A 149 8.21 8.91 -8.97
N GLU A 150 8.40 10.19 -9.27
CA GLU A 150 8.45 11.26 -8.26
C GLU A 150 7.10 11.42 -7.55
N GLU A 151 6.00 11.48 -8.30
CA GLU A 151 4.66 11.74 -7.76
C GLU A 151 4.10 10.57 -6.94
N PHE A 152 4.46 9.33 -7.28
CA PHE A 152 3.93 8.12 -6.64
C PHE A 152 4.97 7.28 -5.88
N GLY A 153 6.22 7.75 -5.81
CA GLY A 153 7.32 7.08 -5.11
C GLY A 153 7.58 5.66 -5.61
N ILE A 154 7.84 5.50 -6.91
CA ILE A 154 8.04 4.20 -7.60
C ILE A 154 9.46 4.07 -8.14
#